data_AF-U6ZMZ4-F1
#
_entry.id   AF-U6ZMZ4-F1
#
_cell.length_a   1.000
_cell.length_b   1.000
_cell.length_c   1.000
_cell.angle_alpha   90.00
_cell.angle_beta   90.00
_cell.angle_gamma   90.00
#
_symmetry.space_group_name_H-M   'P 1'
#
loop_
_entity.id
_entity.type
_entity.pdbx_description
1 polymer ?
#
loop_
_entity_poly.entity_id
_entity_poly.type
_entity_poly.pdbx_seq_one_letter_code
_entity_poly.pdbx_strand_id
1 'polypeptide(L)'
;MALNSFKDVQALLDNFVAQNNLDISGAPHGAFWQTSYQAFVTGNVPGVQNPSTGQALPILVKGDGAHSNIIYALSGTQGTFWGPTGAFGQMPPGGPYLPQAQIDELSAWISKGCPQ
;
A
#
# COMPACT_ATOMS: atom_id res chain seq x y z
N MET A 1 -3.09 -15.28 -6.65
CA MET A 1 -3.85 -16.11 -5.70
C MET A 1 -4.78 -15.20 -4.91
N ALA A 2 -6.08 -15.50 -4.79
CA ALA A 2 -6.98 -14.61 -4.05
C ALA A 2 -6.53 -14.42 -2.59
N LEU A 3 -6.37 -13.17 -2.14
CA LEU A 3 -6.13 -12.84 -0.74
C LEU A 3 -7.44 -12.97 0.02
N ASN A 4 -7.46 -13.78 1.09
CA ASN A 4 -8.66 -14.06 1.88
C ASN A 4 -8.56 -13.55 3.32
N SER A 5 -7.35 -13.25 3.77
CA SER A 5 -7.03 -12.82 5.13
C SER A 5 -6.04 -11.66 5.14
N PHE A 6 -5.94 -10.95 6.26
CA PHE A 6 -4.86 -9.96 6.43
C PHE A 6 -3.48 -10.61 6.46
N LYS A 7 -3.41 -11.88 6.90
CA LYS A 7 -2.17 -12.65 6.85
C LYS A 7 -1.70 -12.89 5.41
N ASP A 8 -2.61 -13.09 4.46
CA ASP A 8 -2.26 -13.21 3.04
C ASP A 8 -1.69 -11.88 2.50
N VAL A 9 -2.24 -10.75 2.94
CA VAL A 9 -1.72 -9.40 2.59
C VAL A 9 -0.30 -9.22 3.11
N GLN A 10 -0.05 -9.57 4.37
CA GLN A 10 1.29 -9.50 4.96
C GLN A 10 2.26 -10.40 4.21
N ALA A 11 1.87 -11.65 3.94
CA ALA A 11 2.68 -12.60 3.19
C ALA A 11 2.98 -12.11 1.78
N LEU A 12 2.02 -11.51 1.09
CA LEU A 12 2.22 -10.92 -0.24
C LEU A 12 3.31 -9.85 -0.22
N LEU A 13 3.22 -8.88 0.70
CA LEU A 13 4.15 -7.75 0.79
C LEU A 13 5.54 -8.19 1.29
N ASP A 14 5.59 -9.08 2.29
CA ASP A 14 6.85 -9.65 2.79
C ASP A 14 7.59 -10.45 1.71
N ASN A 15 6.86 -11.30 0.98
CA ASN A 15 7.45 -12.09 -0.10
C ASN A 15 7.99 -11.17 -1.20
N PHE A 16 7.25 -10.12 -1.56
CA PHE A 16 7.71 -9.17 -2.56
C PHE A 16 9.00 -8.46 -2.12
N VAL A 17 9.05 -7.97 -0.88
CA VAL A 17 10.25 -7.33 -0.32
C VAL A 17 11.43 -8.29 -0.29
N ALA A 18 11.23 -9.51 0.22
CA ALA A 18 12.28 -10.51 0.35
C ALA A 18 12.81 -10.98 -1.01
N GLN A 19 11.92 -11.24 -1.98
CA GLN A 19 12.31 -11.69 -3.32
C GLN A 19 13.12 -10.64 -4.09
N ASN A 20 12.90 -9.36 -3.80
CA ASN A 20 13.53 -8.25 -4.49
C ASN A 20 14.63 -7.55 -3.66
N ASN A 21 14.96 -8.08 -2.48
CA ASN A 21 15.94 -7.49 -1.55
C ASN A 21 15.70 -5.98 -1.30
N LEU A 22 14.44 -5.59 -1.13
CA LEU A 22 14.09 -4.19 -0.92
C LEU A 22 14.50 -3.73 0.48
N ASP A 23 15.22 -2.62 0.57
CA ASP A 23 15.58 -2.01 1.84
C ASP A 23 14.41 -1.17 2.39
N ILE A 24 13.72 -1.73 3.39
CA ILE A 24 12.65 -1.04 4.11
C ILE A 24 13.21 -0.04 5.13
N SER A 25 14.44 -0.22 5.62
CA SER A 25 14.99 0.59 6.72
C SER A 25 15.13 2.06 6.35
N GLY A 26 15.35 2.35 5.05
CA GLY A 26 15.37 3.71 4.51
C GLY A 26 14.00 4.32 4.23
N ALA A 27 12.91 3.53 4.31
CA ALA A 27 11.56 4.03 4.05
C ALA A 27 10.98 4.73 5.30
N PRO A 28 10.58 6.01 5.23
CA PRO A 28 10.04 6.75 6.38
C PRO A 28 8.80 6.11 7.03
N HIS A 29 8.05 5.32 6.26
CA HIS A 29 6.86 4.60 6.71
C HIS A 29 7.15 3.20 7.26
N GLY A 30 8.37 2.67 7.08
CA GLY A 30 8.75 1.30 7.43
C GLY A 30 7.84 0.22 6.81
N ALA A 31 7.89 -0.98 7.39
CA ALA A 31 6.99 -2.09 7.03
C ALA A 31 5.63 -1.90 7.72
N PHE A 32 4.87 -0.87 7.37
CA PHE A 32 3.61 -0.53 8.07
C PHE A 32 2.54 -1.64 8.01
N TRP A 33 2.69 -2.64 7.15
CA TRP A 33 1.85 -3.85 7.12
C TRP A 33 2.21 -4.87 8.21
N GLN A 34 3.40 -4.78 8.83
CA GLN A 34 3.81 -5.57 9.99
C GLN A 34 3.21 -5.02 11.29
N THR A 35 1.90 -4.82 11.29
CA THR A 35 1.12 -4.29 12.40
C THR A 35 -0.13 -5.15 12.64
N SER A 36 -0.99 -4.75 13.57
CA SER A 36 -2.29 -5.41 13.76
C SER A 36 -3.24 -5.14 12.59
N TYR A 37 -4.17 -6.07 12.32
CA TYR A 37 -5.24 -5.88 11.34
C TYR A 37 -5.93 -4.51 11.49
N GLN A 38 -6.33 -4.18 12.72
CA GLN A 38 -7.02 -2.92 13.02
C GLN A 38 -6.17 -1.70 12.65
N ALA A 39 -4.90 -1.70 13.04
CA ALA A 39 -3.99 -0.60 12.72
C ALA A 39 -3.76 -0.45 11.20
N PHE A 40 -3.74 -1.56 10.46
CA PHE A 40 -3.61 -1.50 9.00
C PHE A 40 -4.86 -0.97 8.31
N VAL A 41 -6.05 -1.44 8.72
CA VAL A 41 -7.31 -1.09 8.02
C VAL A 41 -7.94 0.23 8.46
N THR A 42 -7.56 0.78 9.62
CA THR A 42 -8.04 2.09 10.08
C THR A 42 -6.93 3.12 10.28
N GLY A 43 -5.67 2.74 10.09
CA GLY A 43 -4.53 3.62 10.32
C GLY A 43 -4.15 4.47 9.11
N ASN A 44 -3.16 5.32 9.35
CA ASN A 44 -2.55 6.19 8.36
C ASN A 44 -1.17 5.67 7.97
N VAL A 45 -0.69 6.04 6.78
CA VAL A 45 0.67 5.75 6.33
C VAL A 45 1.64 6.48 7.26
N PRO A 46 2.49 5.76 8.02
CA PRO A 46 3.39 6.40 8.99
C PRO A 46 4.36 7.37 8.30
N GLY A 47 4.60 8.53 8.90
CA GLY A 47 5.56 9.50 8.36
C GLY A 47 5.16 10.18 7.05
N VAL A 48 3.94 9.93 6.54
CA VAL A 48 3.45 10.53 5.29
C VAL A 48 2.19 11.36 5.56
N GLN A 49 2.16 12.57 5.02
CA GLN A 49 1.06 13.52 5.16
C GLN A 49 0.68 14.10 3.80
N ASN A 50 -0.57 14.51 3.64
CA ASN A 50 -1.04 15.25 2.49
C ASN A 50 -0.17 16.52 2.30
N PRO A 51 0.52 16.68 1.17
CA PRO A 51 1.43 17.82 0.95
C PRO A 51 0.73 19.19 0.96
N SER A 52 -0.57 19.22 0.68
CA SER A 52 -1.37 20.46 0.62
C SER A 52 -2.00 20.82 1.97
N THR A 53 -2.35 19.84 2.80
CA THR A 53 -3.10 20.08 4.04
C THR A 53 -2.35 19.72 5.32
N GLY A 54 -1.23 18.99 5.22
CA GLY A 54 -0.49 18.44 6.36
C GLY A 54 -1.22 17.32 7.11
N GLN A 55 -2.40 16.90 6.64
CA GLN A 55 -3.18 15.84 7.30
C GLN A 55 -2.59 14.46 7.01
N ALA A 56 -2.70 13.55 7.97
CA ALA A 56 -2.30 12.16 7.76
C ALA A 56 -3.13 11.51 6.63
N LEU A 57 -2.49 10.64 5.85
CA LEU A 57 -3.14 9.91 4.76
C LEU A 57 -3.52 8.50 5.23
N PRO A 58 -4.78 8.06 5.10
CA PRO A 58 -5.17 6.70 5.47
C PRO A 58 -4.40 5.67 4.62
N ILE A 59 -4.12 4.49 5.15
CA ILE A 59 -3.48 3.42 4.37
C ILE A 59 -4.41 2.98 3.23
N LEU A 60 -5.68 2.77 3.57
CA LEU A 60 -6.72 2.28 2.68
C LEU A 60 -8.09 2.84 3.05
N VAL A 61 -9.05 2.68 2.15
CA VAL A 61 -10.47 2.94 2.37
C VAL A 61 -11.18 1.60 2.31
N LYS A 62 -11.64 1.10 3.46
CA LYS A 62 -12.30 -0.20 3.56
C LYS A 62 -13.55 -0.24 2.66
N GLY A 63 -13.64 -1.24 1.80
CA GLY A 63 -14.71 -1.34 0.79
C GLY A 63 -14.42 -0.62 -0.53
N ASP A 64 -13.32 0.12 -0.63
CA ASP A 64 -12.92 0.84 -1.84
C ASP A 64 -11.42 0.64 -2.13
N GLY A 65 -11.10 -0.51 -2.73
CA GLY A 65 -9.73 -0.82 -3.13
C GLY A 65 -9.19 0.13 -4.20
N ALA A 66 -10.02 0.49 -5.18
CA ALA A 66 -9.61 1.33 -6.30
C ALA A 66 -9.13 2.73 -5.88
N HIS A 67 -9.69 3.28 -4.80
CA HIS A 67 -9.32 4.61 -4.29
C HIS A 67 -8.52 4.59 -2.99
N SER A 68 -7.88 3.46 -2.67
CA SER A 68 -7.01 3.31 -1.49
C SER A 68 -5.57 3.76 -1.77
N ASN A 69 -4.96 4.50 -0.83
CA ASN A 69 -3.62 5.07 -1.00
C ASN A 69 -2.53 4.01 -1.21
N ILE A 70 -2.63 2.84 -0.56
CA ILE A 70 -1.72 1.72 -0.82
C ILE A 70 -1.78 1.23 -2.27
N ILE A 71 -2.97 1.23 -2.90
CA ILE A 71 -3.13 0.84 -4.30
C ILE A 71 -2.55 1.92 -5.21
N TYR A 72 -2.84 3.19 -4.95
CA TYR A 72 -2.22 4.29 -5.70
C TYR A 72 -0.69 4.28 -5.61
N ALA A 73 -0.14 3.99 -4.43
CA ALA A 73 1.29 3.89 -4.21
C ALA A 73 1.93 2.78 -5.03
N LEU A 74 1.35 1.57 -5.01
CA LEU A 74 1.88 0.41 -5.71
C LEU A 74 1.72 0.53 -7.24
N SER A 75 0.62 1.12 -7.71
CA SER A 75 0.34 1.29 -9.14
C SER A 75 0.97 2.54 -9.77
N GLY A 76 1.42 3.51 -8.97
CA GLY A 76 1.91 4.77 -9.51
C GLY A 76 0.80 5.59 -10.17
N THR A 77 -0.40 5.60 -9.61
CA THR A 77 -1.61 6.09 -10.29
C THR A 77 -1.53 7.57 -10.66
N GLN A 78 -1.68 7.88 -11.94
CA GLN A 78 -1.68 9.25 -12.47
C GLN A 78 -2.77 10.11 -11.82
N GLY A 79 -2.46 11.38 -11.53
CA GLY A 79 -3.39 12.32 -10.90
C GLY A 79 -3.49 12.19 -9.37
N THR A 80 -2.73 11.26 -8.77
CA THR A 80 -2.64 11.10 -7.31
C THR A 80 -1.27 11.57 -6.78
N PHE A 81 -1.07 11.56 -5.46
CA PHE A 81 0.24 11.85 -4.87
C PHE A 81 1.32 10.82 -5.24
N TRP A 82 0.93 9.65 -5.74
CA TRP A 82 1.83 8.55 -6.12
C TRP A 82 2.05 8.44 -7.62
N GLY A 83 1.45 9.31 -8.43
CA GLY A 83 1.67 9.33 -9.87
C GLY A 83 3.05 9.83 -10.28
N PRO A 84 3.40 9.79 -11.58
CA PRO A 84 4.70 10.26 -12.09
C PRO A 84 5.02 11.73 -11.79
N THR A 85 3.98 12.56 -11.66
CA THR A 85 4.06 13.98 -11.28
C THR A 85 3.57 14.24 -9.85
N GLY A 86 3.33 13.17 -9.09
CA GLY A 86 2.85 13.23 -7.72
C GLY A 86 3.99 13.54 -6.73
N ALA A 87 3.63 13.94 -5.52
CA ALA A 87 4.60 14.33 -4.49
C ALA A 87 5.47 13.17 -3.98
N PHE A 88 5.01 11.93 -4.08
CA PHE A 88 5.69 10.74 -3.54
C PHE A 88 6.15 9.78 -4.64
N GLY A 89 5.43 9.72 -5.76
CA GLY A 89 5.69 8.74 -6.83
C GLY A 89 5.30 7.31 -6.47
N GLN A 90 5.57 6.39 -7.42
CA GLN A 90 5.29 4.97 -7.30
C GLN A 90 6.25 4.29 -6.32
N MET A 91 5.74 3.33 -5.55
CA MET A 91 6.51 2.56 -4.58
C MET A 91 6.75 1.11 -5.06
N PRO A 92 7.95 0.55 -4.86
CA PRO A 92 9.16 1.23 -4.36
C PRO A 92 9.75 2.18 -5.42
N PRO A 93 10.48 3.24 -5.01
CA PRO A 93 11.07 4.19 -5.95
C PRO A 93 12.05 3.50 -6.91
N GLY A 94 11.85 3.68 -8.21
CA GLY A 94 12.70 3.06 -9.24
C GLY A 94 12.46 1.56 -9.48
N GLY A 95 11.51 0.97 -8.74
CA GLY A 95 11.17 -0.45 -8.83
C GLY A 95 12.14 -1.37 -8.09
N PRO A 96 12.00 -2.70 -8.25
CA PRO A 96 10.95 -3.38 -9.02
C PRO A 96 9.55 -3.08 -8.49
N TYR A 97 8.54 -3.08 -9.37
CA TYR A 97 7.15 -2.80 -8.99
C TYR A 97 6.37 -4.09 -8.74
N LEU A 98 5.38 -4.02 -7.85
CA LEU A 98 4.49 -5.15 -7.59
C LEU A 98 3.71 -5.48 -8.89
N PRO A 99 3.67 -6.75 -9.33
CA PRO A 99 2.89 -7.14 -10.50
C PRO A 99 1.43 -6.70 -10.41
N GLN A 100 0.87 -6.22 -11.53
CA GLN A 100 -0.50 -5.69 -11.57
C GLN A 100 -1.53 -6.70 -11.03
N ALA A 101 -1.41 -7.98 -11.37
CA ALA A 101 -2.32 -9.01 -10.86
C ALA A 101 -2.33 -9.12 -9.33
N GLN A 102 -1.20 -8.87 -8.66
CA GLN A 102 -1.11 -8.86 -7.20
C GLN A 102 -1.69 -7.58 -6.60
N ILE A 103 -1.53 -6.44 -7.30
CA ILE A 103 -2.20 -5.19 -6.93
C ILE A 103 -3.73 -5.35 -7.05
N ASP A 104 -4.20 -5.99 -8.12
CA ASP A 104 -5.62 -6.28 -8.33
C ASP A 104 -6.19 -7.18 -7.23
N GLU A 105 -5.41 -8.17 -6.79
CA GLU A 105 -5.79 -9.06 -5.67
C GLU A 105 -5.88 -8.31 -4.34
N LEU A 106 -4.94 -7.40 -4.07
CA LEU A 106 -5.00 -6.52 -2.90
C LEU A 106 -6.19 -5.57 -2.96
N SER A 107 -6.43 -4.93 -4.11
CA SER A 107 -7.58 -4.06 -4.34
C SER A 107 -8.91 -4.81 -4.14
N ALA A 108 -9.00 -6.04 -4.65
CA ALA A 108 -10.17 -6.89 -4.46
C ALA A 108 -10.38 -7.27 -2.98
N TRP A 109 -9.32 -7.57 -2.23
CA TRP A 109 -9.41 -7.84 -0.79
C TRP A 109 -9.91 -6.61 0.00
N ILE A 110 -9.41 -5.42 -0.33
CA ILE A 110 -9.89 -4.17 0.28
C ILE A 110 -11.38 -3.93 -0.04
N SER A 111 -11.76 -4.12 -1.31
CA SER A 111 -13.12 -3.93 -1.80
C SER A 111 -14.12 -4.91 -1.17
N LYS A 112 -13.68 -6.11 -0.78
CA LYS A 112 -14.47 -7.09 0.00
C LYS A 112 -14.63 -6.71 1.48
N GLY A 113 -14.15 -5.54 1.89
CA GLY A 113 -14.19 -5.10 3.28
C GLY A 113 -13.10 -5.75 4.13
N CYS A 114 -11.92 -5.98 3.57
CA CYS A 114 -10.73 -6.44 4.29
C CYS A 114 -11.01 -7.66 5.20
N PRO A 115 -11.45 -8.81 4.67
CA PRO A 115 -11.69 -10.00 5.49
C PRO A 115 -10.42 -10.40 6.25
N GLN A 116 -10.59 -10.81 7.52
CA GLN A 116 -9.49 -11.07 8.45
C GLN A 116 -8.90 -12.46 8.28
#